data_AF-A0A5T3GUK2-F1
#
_entry.id   AF-A0A5T3GUK2-F1
#
_cell.length_a   1.000
_cell.length_b   1.000
_cell.length_c   1.000
_cell.angle_alpha   90.00
_cell.angle_beta   90.00
_cell.angle_gamma   90.00
#
_symmetry.space_group_name_H-M   'P 1'
#
loop_
_entity.id
_entity.type
_entity.pdbx_description
1 polymer ?
#
loop_
_entity_poly.entity_id
_entity_poly.type
_entity_poly.pdbx_seq_one_letter_code
_entity_poly.pdbx_strand_id
1 'polypeptide(L)'
;MDKKLEPYYLSAETALSIVSKKFNIKIDIKEDDINLRFKKYDRNNTDDSIQMKNFFLSLGLSLQDILFNNGEDLLNEPMPILLLTPEMKWMVCVSGGQKIKLVNARGELCYVEIEDEYLKELSAFSILPLNKVVDSIRVKNIIKNSLSMNKIFYTKYFFSSLFMAIFALTIPVFSNLFYDKLVPSASVSSLFGVAIIVAVFIVFEFILRTSKDIYQSITARQDDVDIDIAFLEAVLYSKKKNGRSMSSAFVLWNEFQKIKPVLLNSIFQRIADIPIFIIFLIVIYVNLGLVVIVPVTMFIVSII
;
A
#
# COMPACT_ATOMS: atom_id res chain seq x y z
N MET A 1 17.37 -42.31 13.22
CA MET A 1 17.06 -41.94 11.83
C MET A 1 16.04 -42.94 11.30
N ASP A 2 14.77 -42.57 11.23
CA ASP A 2 13.71 -43.48 10.78
C ASP A 2 13.76 -43.61 9.26
N LYS A 3 14.03 -44.82 8.73
CA LYS A 3 14.17 -45.10 7.29
C LYS A 3 12.90 -44.75 6.50
N LYS A 4 11.76 -44.56 7.16
CA LYS A 4 10.48 -44.20 6.54
C LYS A 4 10.43 -42.75 6.03
N LEU A 5 11.31 -41.85 6.50
CA LEU A 5 11.30 -40.43 6.14
C LEU A 5 12.25 -40.07 4.99
N GLU A 6 13.09 -41.01 4.54
CA GLU A 6 14.02 -40.83 3.42
C GLU A 6 13.40 -40.27 2.12
N PRO A 7 12.19 -40.68 1.69
CA PRO A 7 11.60 -40.15 0.45
C PRO A 7 11.04 -38.72 0.59
N TYR A 8 10.98 -38.16 1.81
CA TYR A 8 10.43 -36.82 2.07
C TYR A 8 11.50 -35.75 2.30
N TYR A 9 12.77 -36.14 2.31
CA TYR A 9 13.87 -35.19 2.41
C TYR A 9 14.01 -34.41 1.11
N LEU A 10 13.88 -33.09 1.22
CA LEU A 10 14.03 -32.12 0.16
C LEU A 10 15.37 -31.41 0.30
N SER A 11 15.91 -30.96 -0.84
CA SER A 11 16.94 -29.92 -0.82
C SER A 11 16.35 -28.60 -0.34
N ALA A 12 17.20 -27.73 0.22
CA ALA A 12 16.79 -26.41 0.66
C ALA A 12 16.17 -25.59 -0.48
N GLU A 13 16.74 -25.67 -1.69
CA GLU A 13 16.21 -25.01 -2.89
C GLU A 13 14.79 -25.49 -3.23
N THR A 14 14.57 -26.82 -3.23
CA THR A 14 13.27 -27.41 -3.55
C THR A 14 12.23 -27.04 -2.50
N ALA A 15 12.59 -27.13 -1.21
CA ALA A 15 11.70 -26.76 -0.11
C ALA A 15 11.31 -25.28 -0.18
N LEU A 16 12.26 -24.39 -0.45
CA LEU A 16 12.02 -22.95 -0.54
C LEU A 16 11.26 -22.56 -1.80
N SER A 17 11.48 -23.22 -2.93
CA SER A 17 10.68 -23.05 -4.15
C SER A 17 9.20 -23.41 -3.95
N ILE A 18 8.93 -24.49 -3.21
CA ILE A 18 7.55 -24.89 -2.85
C ILE A 18 6.87 -23.81 -2.01
N VAL A 19 7.58 -23.27 -1.00
CA VAL A 19 7.08 -22.16 -0.16
C VAL A 19 6.90 -20.89 -0.99
N SER A 20 7.86 -20.57 -1.87
CA SER A 20 7.86 -19.37 -2.71
C SER A 20 6.67 -19.36 -3.69
N LYS A 21 6.30 -20.53 -4.23
CA LYS A 21 5.16 -20.70 -5.13
C LYS A 21 3.84 -20.35 -4.44
N LYS A 22 3.68 -20.66 -3.15
CA LYS A 22 2.50 -20.28 -2.37
C LYS A 22 2.43 -18.77 -2.12
N PHE A 23 3.56 -18.14 -1.84
CA PHE A 23 3.62 -16.70 -1.57
C PHE A 23 3.78 -15.84 -2.84
N ASN A 24 3.89 -16.45 -4.02
CA ASN A 24 4.13 -15.82 -5.32
C ASN A 24 5.40 -14.95 -5.35
N ILE A 25 6.49 -15.47 -4.76
CA ILE A 25 7.78 -14.77 -4.65
C ILE A 25 8.85 -15.58 -5.37
N LYS A 26 9.76 -14.90 -6.08
CA LYS A 26 10.99 -15.51 -6.61
C LYS A 26 12.06 -15.43 -5.53
N ILE A 27 12.38 -16.58 -4.94
CA ILE A 27 13.48 -16.75 -4.00
C ILE A 27 14.59 -17.44 -4.78
N ASP A 28 15.67 -16.71 -5.08
CA ASP A 28 16.85 -17.25 -5.79
C ASP A 28 17.89 -17.62 -4.74
N ILE A 29 18.07 -18.93 -4.50
CA ILE A 29 19.00 -19.45 -3.51
C ILE A 29 19.87 -20.49 -4.20
N LYS A 30 21.18 -20.35 -4.07
CA LYS A 30 22.14 -21.38 -4.46
C LYS A 30 22.34 -22.33 -3.28
N GLU A 31 22.16 -23.62 -3.54
CA GLU A 31 22.27 -24.69 -2.52
C GLU A 31 23.64 -24.70 -1.84
N ASP A 32 24.70 -24.30 -2.55
CA ASP A 32 26.07 -24.16 -2.04
C ASP A 32 26.17 -23.16 -0.88
N ASP A 33 25.42 -22.06 -0.90
CA ASP A 33 25.50 -21.01 0.13
C ASP A 33 24.92 -21.47 1.48
N ILE A 34 23.94 -22.38 1.45
CA ILE A 34 23.34 -22.97 2.65
C ILE A 34 24.27 -24.03 3.24
N ASN A 35 24.79 -24.92 2.39
CA ASN A 35 25.68 -26.00 2.81
C ASN A 35 27.06 -25.50 3.28
N LEU A 36 27.53 -24.36 2.75
CA LEU A 36 28.76 -23.69 3.20
C LEU A 36 28.60 -23.04 4.59
N ARG A 37 27.39 -22.57 4.94
CA ARG A 37 27.13 -21.82 6.18
C ARG A 37 26.59 -22.67 7.31
N PHE A 38 25.82 -23.73 7.01
CA PHE A 38 25.14 -24.54 8.01
C PHE A 38 25.50 -26.03 7.85
N LYS A 39 26.32 -26.57 8.75
CA LYS A 39 26.70 -27.99 8.76
C LYS A 39 25.79 -28.86 9.64
N LYS A 40 25.22 -28.28 10.69
CA LYS A 40 24.27 -28.89 11.64
C LYS A 40 23.38 -27.78 12.17
N TYR A 41 22.15 -28.12 12.54
CA TYR A 41 21.23 -27.20 13.20
C TYR A 41 20.65 -27.87 14.44
N ASP A 42 20.86 -27.28 15.61
CA ASP A 42 20.24 -27.72 16.85
C ASP A 42 19.19 -26.71 17.32
N ARG A 43 17.98 -27.19 17.61
CA ARG A 43 16.86 -26.40 18.14
C ARG A 43 17.18 -25.80 19.51
N ASN A 44 18.03 -26.45 20.29
CA ASN A 44 18.38 -26.04 21.65
C ASN A 44 19.57 -25.08 21.69
N ASN A 45 20.25 -24.86 20.56
CA ASN A 45 21.36 -23.93 20.47
C ASN A 45 20.89 -22.55 19.97
N THR A 46 20.92 -21.56 20.85
CA THR A 46 20.50 -20.19 20.55
C THR A 46 21.27 -19.60 19.37
N ASP A 47 22.56 -19.88 19.25
CA ASP A 47 23.41 -19.31 18.19
C ASP A 47 23.01 -19.82 16.79
N ASP A 48 22.66 -21.10 16.66
CA ASP A 48 22.24 -21.70 15.40
C ASP A 48 20.89 -21.14 14.94
N SER A 49 19.95 -20.98 15.88
CA SER A 49 18.64 -20.36 15.60
C SER A 49 18.78 -18.90 15.12
N ILE A 50 19.71 -18.15 15.71
CA ILE A 50 19.97 -16.75 15.36
C ILE A 50 20.63 -16.67 13.98
N GLN A 51 21.63 -17.51 13.70
CA GLN A 51 22.28 -17.54 12.39
C GLN A 51 21.29 -17.89 11.27
N MET A 52 20.41 -18.87 11.52
CA MET A 52 19.39 -19.29 10.57
C MET A 52 18.37 -18.17 10.29
N LYS A 53 17.85 -17.53 11.34
CA LYS A 53 16.96 -16.36 11.20
C LYS A 53 17.63 -15.23 10.41
N ASN A 54 18.88 -14.92 10.71
CA ASN A 54 19.63 -13.86 10.02
C ASN A 54 19.87 -14.20 8.54
N PHE A 55 20.12 -15.46 8.21
CA PHE A 55 20.26 -15.90 6.83
C PHE A 55 18.95 -15.71 6.05
N PHE A 56 17.82 -16.20 6.56
CA PHE A 56 16.52 -15.99 5.92
C PHE A 56 16.12 -14.51 5.83
N LEU A 57 16.46 -13.72 6.85
CA LEU A 57 16.25 -12.27 6.82
C LEU A 57 17.05 -11.57 5.72
N SER A 58 18.27 -12.05 5.43
CA SER A 58 19.08 -11.55 4.31
C SER A 58 18.43 -11.82 2.95
N LEU A 59 17.66 -12.90 2.85
CA LEU A 59 16.86 -13.27 1.68
C LEU A 59 15.49 -12.57 1.61
N GLY A 60 15.17 -11.72 2.59
CA GLY A 60 13.87 -11.02 2.65
C GLY A 60 12.73 -11.85 3.24
N LEU A 61 13.05 -12.90 3.99
CA LEU A 61 12.11 -13.83 4.60
C LEU A 61 12.25 -13.77 6.13
N SER A 62 11.13 -13.73 6.84
CA SER A 62 11.09 -13.81 8.30
C SER A 62 10.85 -15.26 8.68
N LEU A 63 11.78 -15.82 9.44
CA LEU A 63 11.67 -17.16 9.99
C LEU A 63 11.11 -17.07 11.41
N GLN A 64 9.96 -17.69 11.66
CA GLN A 64 9.35 -17.79 12.98
C GLN A 64 9.41 -19.24 13.45
N ASP A 65 10.02 -19.47 14.62
CA ASP A 65 10.09 -20.80 15.20
C ASP A 65 8.72 -21.19 15.74
N ILE A 66 8.27 -22.39 15.40
CA ILE A 66 7.07 -22.98 15.94
C ILE A 66 7.50 -24.01 16.99
N LEU A 67 7.02 -23.82 18.22
CA LEU A 67 7.20 -24.79 19.27
C LEU A 67 6.07 -25.80 19.18
N PHE A 68 6.38 -27.01 18.71
CA PHE A 68 5.46 -28.14 18.69
C PHE A 68 6.07 -29.29 19.48
N ASN A 69 5.21 -30.05 20.15
CA ASN A 69 5.54 -31.30 20.82
C ASN A 69 4.79 -32.47 20.17
N ASN A 70 3.57 -32.23 19.66
CA ASN A 70 2.72 -33.22 19.01
C ASN A 70 2.33 -32.75 17.60
N GLY A 71 1.94 -33.70 16.73
CA GLY A 71 1.46 -33.38 15.38
C GLY A 71 0.18 -32.53 15.34
N GLU A 72 -0.61 -32.53 16.42
CA GLU A 72 -1.81 -31.71 16.58
C GLU A 72 -1.50 -30.22 16.81
N ASP A 73 -0.36 -29.89 17.43
CA ASP A 73 0.04 -28.49 17.67
C ASP A 73 0.24 -27.73 16.36
N LEU A 74 0.58 -28.46 15.28
CA LEU A 74 0.77 -27.91 13.95
C LEU A 74 -0.56 -27.58 13.23
N LEU A 75 -1.72 -27.99 13.75
CA LEU A 75 -3.02 -27.74 13.08
C LEU A 75 -3.37 -26.26 12.96
N ASN A 76 -3.01 -25.46 13.98
CA ASN A 76 -3.42 -24.06 14.09
C ASN A 76 -2.37 -23.07 13.57
N GLU A 77 -1.25 -23.57 13.05
CA GLU A 77 -0.11 -22.77 12.61
C GLU A 77 -0.23 -22.40 11.12
N PRO A 78 0.31 -21.23 10.71
CA PRO A 78 0.21 -20.78 9.33
C PRO A 78 1.07 -21.65 8.41
N MET A 79 0.40 -22.50 7.64
CA MET A 79 1.01 -23.35 6.62
C MET A 79 1.56 -22.51 5.45
N PRO A 80 2.61 -22.96 4.75
CA PRO A 80 3.34 -24.21 4.90
C PRO A 80 4.44 -24.05 5.96
N ILE A 81 4.65 -25.08 6.75
CA ILE A 81 5.68 -25.12 7.79
C ILE A 81 6.89 -25.86 7.23
N LEU A 82 8.07 -25.27 7.35
CA LEU A 82 9.33 -25.94 7.06
C LEU A 82 9.78 -26.72 8.28
N LEU A 83 9.96 -28.02 8.11
CA LEU A 83 10.54 -28.90 9.11
C LEU A 83 12.00 -29.15 8.74
N LEU A 84 12.89 -29.07 9.72
CA LEU A 84 14.32 -29.27 9.57
C LEU A 84 14.79 -30.34 10.56
N THR A 85 15.54 -31.32 10.06
CA THR A 85 16.22 -32.30 10.89
C THR A 85 17.57 -31.77 11.40
N PRO A 86 18.14 -32.34 12.49
CA PRO A 86 19.48 -32.00 12.96
C PRO A 86 20.60 -32.16 11.92
N GLU A 87 20.35 -33.00 10.91
CA GLU A 87 21.25 -33.27 9.78
C GLU A 87 21.01 -32.34 8.58
N MET A 88 20.32 -31.20 8.77
CA MET A 88 20.04 -30.21 7.72
C MET A 88 19.19 -30.72 6.55
N LYS A 89 18.33 -31.72 6.79
CA LYS A 89 17.36 -32.18 5.78
C LYS A 89 16.05 -31.44 5.93
N TRP A 90 15.54 -30.93 4.81
CA TRP A 90 14.35 -30.08 4.78
C TRP A 90 13.12 -30.90 4.43
N MET A 91 11.99 -30.56 5.03
CA MET A 91 10.68 -31.09 4.66
C MET A 91 9.67 -29.96 4.71
N VAL A 92 8.63 -30.03 3.87
CA VAL A 92 7.54 -29.05 3.87
C VAL A 92 6.27 -29.73 4.37
N CYS A 93 5.73 -29.24 5.48
CA CYS A 93 4.46 -29.64 6.05
C CYS A 93 3.34 -28.68 5.57
N VAL A 94 2.23 -29.27 5.12
CA VAL A 94 1.08 -28.55 4.56
C VAL A 94 -0.18 -28.72 5.44
N SER A 95 -0.18 -29.68 6.35
CA SER A 95 -1.26 -29.90 7.32
C SER A 95 -0.73 -30.68 8.53
N GLY A 96 -1.07 -30.21 9.74
CA GLY A 96 -0.93 -30.97 10.99
C GLY A 96 -2.09 -31.93 11.23
N GLY A 97 -2.05 -32.65 12.36
CA GLY A 97 -3.04 -33.64 12.81
C GLY A 97 -2.39 -34.94 13.29
N GLN A 98 -3.19 -35.99 13.52
CA GLN A 98 -2.68 -37.35 13.83
C GLN A 98 -1.75 -37.89 12.74
N LYS A 99 -1.92 -37.45 11.49
CA LYS A 99 -1.01 -37.74 10.38
C LYS A 99 -0.58 -36.43 9.76
N ILE A 100 0.73 -36.24 9.66
CA ILE A 100 1.32 -35.02 9.09
C ILE A 100 1.34 -35.15 7.58
N LYS A 101 0.87 -34.11 6.88
CA LYS A 101 0.88 -34.07 5.41
C LYS A 101 2.17 -33.40 4.92
N LEU A 102 3.07 -34.21 4.35
CA LEU A 102 4.36 -33.77 3.83
C LEU A 102 4.35 -33.71 2.29
N VAL A 103 5.19 -32.84 1.74
CA VAL A 103 5.45 -32.76 0.30
C VAL A 103 6.67 -33.61 -0.06
N ASN A 104 6.54 -34.52 -1.03
CA ASN A 104 7.66 -35.29 -1.58
C ASN A 104 8.44 -34.46 -2.62
N ALA A 105 9.65 -34.87 -2.99
CA ALA A 105 10.50 -34.26 -4.03
C ALA A 105 9.80 -34.10 -5.41
N ARG A 106 8.77 -34.90 -5.69
CA ARG A 106 7.92 -34.77 -6.89
C ARG A 106 6.80 -33.73 -6.77
N GLY A 107 6.65 -33.07 -5.62
CA GLY A 107 5.57 -32.13 -5.33
C GLY A 107 4.23 -32.78 -4.94
N GLU A 108 4.21 -34.11 -4.76
CA GLU A 108 3.03 -34.85 -4.32
C GLU A 108 2.83 -34.74 -2.81
N LEU A 109 1.57 -34.65 -2.37
CA LEU A 109 1.22 -34.57 -0.95
C LEU A 109 0.97 -35.97 -0.39
N CYS A 110 1.74 -36.38 0.62
CA CYS A 110 1.59 -37.68 1.28
C CYS A 110 1.28 -37.51 2.77
N TYR A 111 0.47 -38.41 3.31
CA TYR A 111 0.24 -38.50 4.76
C TYR A 111 1.28 -39.44 5.38
N VAL A 112 1.99 -38.94 6.39
CA VAL A 112 3.00 -39.70 7.12
C VAL A 112 2.65 -39.67 8.60
N GLU A 113 2.75 -40.84 9.23
CA GLU A 113 2.60 -41.02 10.67
C GLU A 113 4.02 -41.05 11.25
N ILE A 114 4.35 -40.06 12.06
CA ILE A 114 5.68 -39.87 12.65
C ILE A 114 5.55 -40.13 14.15
N GLU A 115 6.47 -40.91 14.72
CA GLU A 115 6.53 -41.15 16.16
C GLU A 115 6.83 -39.85 16.93
N ASP A 116 6.13 -39.63 18.04
CA ASP A 116 6.22 -38.39 18.85
C ASP A 116 7.64 -38.11 19.38
N GLU A 117 8.47 -39.15 19.55
CA GLU A 117 9.86 -39.01 19.96
C GLU A 117 10.73 -38.38 18.87
N TYR A 118 10.47 -38.70 17.60
CA TYR A 118 11.16 -38.13 16.44
C TYR A 118 10.66 -36.71 16.10
N LEU A 119 9.40 -36.40 16.43
CA LEU A 119 8.84 -35.05 16.28
C LEU A 119 9.53 -34.02 17.18
N LYS A 120 9.98 -34.44 18.37
CA LYS A 120 10.69 -33.55 19.31
C LYS A 120 12.08 -33.13 18.83
N GLU A 121 12.74 -33.96 18.01
CA GLU A 121 14.05 -33.64 17.42
C GLU A 121 13.94 -32.70 16.22
N LEU A 122 12.75 -32.54 15.65
CA LEU A 122 12.52 -31.69 14.48
C LEU A 122 12.35 -30.22 14.89
N SER A 123 12.88 -29.34 14.04
CA SER A 123 12.67 -27.90 14.15
C SER A 123 11.65 -27.45 13.12
N ALA A 124 10.62 -26.71 13.56
CA ALA A 124 9.59 -26.19 12.69
C ALA A 124 9.72 -24.68 12.53
N PHE A 125 9.62 -24.20 11.30
CA PHE A 125 9.70 -22.79 10.96
C PHE A 125 8.54 -22.41 10.06
N SER A 126 7.87 -21.31 10.39
CA SER A 126 7.04 -20.60 9.43
C SER A 126 7.87 -19.55 8.71
N ILE A 127 7.71 -19.46 7.39
CA ILE A 127 8.31 -18.40 6.58
C ILE A 127 7.25 -17.38 6.23
N LEU A 128 7.53 -16.12 6.56
CA LEU A 128 6.73 -14.97 6.18
C LEU A 128 7.55 -14.01 5.31
N PRO A 129 7.11 -13.63 4.11
CA PRO A 129 7.84 -12.66 3.31
C PRO A 129 7.73 -11.24 3.86
N LEU A 130 8.86 -10.53 3.97
CA LEU A 130 8.88 -9.12 4.43
C LEU A 130 8.35 -8.12 3.39
N ASN A 131 8.19 -8.53 2.13
CA ASN A 131 7.97 -7.61 0.99
C ASN A 131 6.51 -7.18 0.72
N LYS A 132 5.51 -7.62 1.50
CA LYS A 132 4.13 -7.11 1.30
C LYS A 132 3.96 -5.63 1.67
N VAL A 133 4.98 -4.98 2.24
CA VAL A 133 4.96 -3.54 2.58
C VAL A 133 5.53 -2.66 1.46
N VAL A 134 6.32 -3.19 0.51
CA VAL A 134 7.06 -2.37 -0.49
C VAL A 134 6.47 -2.42 -1.91
N ASP A 135 5.69 -3.45 -2.25
CA ASP A 135 4.93 -3.46 -3.53
C ASP A 135 3.73 -2.50 -3.53
N SER A 136 3.44 -1.88 -2.37
CA SER A 136 2.47 -0.80 -2.25
C SER A 136 2.94 0.48 -2.96
N ILE A 137 4.21 0.63 -3.37
CA ILE A 137 4.76 1.86 -3.96
C ILE A 137 4.72 1.83 -5.51
N ARG A 138 3.67 1.24 -6.10
CA ARG A 138 3.28 1.61 -7.47
C ARG A 138 2.16 2.63 -7.37
N VAL A 139 2.50 3.91 -7.53
CA VAL A 139 1.56 5.06 -7.58
C VAL A 139 0.30 4.74 -8.40
N LYS A 140 0.46 4.05 -9.53
CA LYS A 140 -0.66 3.62 -10.39
C LYS A 140 -1.66 2.66 -9.70
N ASN A 141 -1.20 1.71 -8.89
CA ASN A 141 -2.07 0.75 -8.20
C ASN A 141 -2.62 1.32 -6.89
N ILE A 142 -1.88 2.20 -6.20
CA ILE A 142 -2.39 2.95 -5.04
C ILE A 142 -3.52 3.88 -5.48
N ILE A 143 -3.32 4.65 -6.55
CA ILE A 143 -4.34 5.54 -7.11
C ILE A 143 -5.56 4.73 -7.53
N LYS A 144 -5.36 3.59 -8.23
CA LYS A 144 -6.47 2.74 -8.67
C LYS A 144 -7.25 2.11 -7.51
N ASN A 145 -6.55 1.59 -6.49
CA ASN A 145 -7.22 1.00 -5.32
C ASN A 145 -7.85 2.07 -4.42
N SER A 146 -7.22 3.23 -4.23
CA SER A 146 -7.77 4.35 -3.44
C SER A 146 -9.00 4.97 -4.12
N LEU A 147 -9.00 5.13 -5.46
CA LEU A 147 -10.20 5.53 -6.21
C LEU A 147 -11.33 4.50 -6.11
N SER A 148 -11.00 3.21 -6.11
CA SER A 148 -12.00 2.13 -6.09
C SER A 148 -12.58 1.90 -4.69
N MET A 149 -11.80 2.10 -3.63
CA MET A 149 -12.22 1.86 -2.24
C MET A 149 -13.21 2.93 -1.76
N ASN A 150 -13.10 4.17 -2.26
CA ASN A 150 -13.92 5.30 -1.80
C ASN A 150 -14.63 6.06 -2.95
N LYS A 151 -15.25 5.30 -3.85
CA LYS A 151 -15.96 5.84 -5.03
C LYS A 151 -17.03 6.88 -4.66
N ILE A 152 -17.68 6.72 -3.50
CA ILE A 152 -18.71 7.64 -3.00
C ILE A 152 -18.11 8.99 -2.61
N PHE A 153 -16.95 9.02 -1.94
CA PHE A 153 -16.28 10.25 -1.56
C PHE A 153 -15.83 11.03 -2.80
N TYR A 154 -15.15 10.38 -3.73
CA TYR A 154 -14.70 11.01 -4.97
C TYR A 154 -15.86 11.48 -5.86
N THR A 155 -16.96 10.73 -5.91
CA THR A 155 -18.16 11.15 -6.66
C THR A 155 -18.79 12.40 -6.03
N LYS A 156 -18.95 12.43 -4.70
CA LYS A 156 -19.46 13.63 -3.99
C LYS A 156 -18.53 14.83 -4.16
N TYR A 157 -17.22 14.62 -4.08
CA TYR A 157 -16.21 15.64 -4.31
C TYR A 157 -16.28 16.20 -5.73
N PHE A 158 -16.38 15.32 -6.72
CA PHE A 158 -16.52 15.70 -8.13
C PHE A 158 -17.78 16.52 -8.38
N PHE A 159 -18.94 16.07 -7.88
CA PHE A 159 -20.19 16.83 -8.02
C PHE A 159 -20.12 18.20 -7.34
N SER A 160 -19.60 18.29 -6.12
CA SER A 160 -19.41 19.57 -5.43
C SER A 160 -18.54 20.52 -6.25
N SER A 161 -17.40 20.02 -6.76
CA SER A 161 -16.48 20.81 -7.58
C SER A 161 -17.06 21.22 -8.94
N LEU A 162 -17.93 20.39 -9.53
CA LEU A 162 -18.66 20.72 -10.75
C LEU A 162 -19.65 21.88 -10.51
N PHE A 163 -20.45 21.80 -9.44
CA PHE A 163 -21.40 22.87 -9.09
C PHE A 163 -20.68 24.18 -8.78
N MET A 164 -19.54 24.13 -8.07
CA MET A 164 -18.70 25.31 -7.88
C MET A 164 -18.22 25.92 -9.19
N ALA A 165 -17.79 25.11 -10.16
CA ALA A 165 -17.36 25.61 -11.45
C ALA A 165 -18.50 26.30 -12.22
N ILE A 166 -19.73 25.78 -12.13
CA ILE A 166 -20.90 26.40 -12.73
C ILE A 166 -21.23 27.73 -12.04
N PHE A 167 -21.22 27.77 -10.70
CA PHE A 167 -21.50 29.02 -9.96
C PHE A 167 -20.41 30.07 -10.14
N ALA A 168 -19.15 29.68 -10.29
CA ALA A 168 -18.06 30.61 -10.58
C ALA A 168 -18.27 31.38 -11.91
N LEU A 169 -18.97 30.79 -12.88
CA LEU A 169 -19.33 31.45 -14.14
C LEU A 169 -20.44 32.49 -13.99
N THR A 170 -21.14 32.52 -12.84
CA THR A 170 -22.21 33.48 -12.58
C THR A 170 -21.72 34.92 -12.69
N ILE A 171 -20.53 35.22 -12.15
CA ILE A 171 -19.96 36.58 -12.17
C ILE A 171 -19.70 37.07 -13.60
N PRO A 172 -18.94 36.36 -14.46
CA PRO A 172 -18.71 36.82 -15.83
C PRO A 172 -20.00 36.85 -16.67
N VAL A 173 -20.91 35.89 -16.49
CA VAL A 173 -22.21 35.89 -17.18
C VAL A 173 -23.08 37.07 -16.74
N PHE A 174 -23.10 37.37 -15.44
CA PHE A 174 -23.80 38.54 -14.91
C PHE A 174 -23.18 39.83 -15.42
N SER A 175 -21.85 39.94 -15.45
CA SER A 175 -21.18 41.13 -15.97
C SER A 175 -21.56 41.37 -17.43
N ASN A 176 -21.60 40.32 -18.24
CA ASN A 176 -22.04 40.42 -19.63
C ASN A 176 -23.51 40.87 -19.73
N LEU A 177 -24.40 40.24 -18.96
CA LEU A 177 -25.82 40.62 -18.92
C LEU A 177 -26.04 42.06 -18.40
N PHE A 178 -25.23 42.48 -17.43
CA PHE A 178 -25.30 43.78 -16.80
C PHE A 178 -24.99 44.88 -17.82
N TYR A 179 -23.83 44.79 -18.48
CA TYR A 179 -23.39 45.80 -19.41
C TYR A 179 -24.19 45.80 -20.71
N ASP A 180 -24.53 44.64 -21.26
CA ASP A 180 -25.17 44.57 -22.57
C ASP A 180 -26.68 44.80 -22.52
N LYS A 181 -27.35 44.36 -21.45
CA LYS A 181 -28.82 44.39 -21.39
C LYS A 181 -29.38 45.26 -20.28
N LEU A 182 -28.84 45.17 -19.07
CA LEU A 182 -29.44 45.85 -17.91
C LEU A 182 -29.12 47.35 -17.88
N VAL A 183 -27.88 47.73 -18.19
CA VAL A 183 -27.46 49.14 -18.24
C VAL A 183 -28.21 49.91 -19.33
N PRO A 184 -28.31 49.43 -20.59
CA PRO A 184 -29.02 50.18 -21.64
C PRO A 184 -30.53 50.22 -21.44
N SER A 185 -31.13 49.18 -20.83
CA SER A 185 -32.58 49.10 -20.65
C SER A 185 -33.11 49.98 -19.50
N ALA A 186 -32.23 50.57 -18.68
CA ALA A 186 -32.57 51.38 -17.50
C ALA A 186 -33.61 50.76 -16.53
N SER A 187 -33.79 49.42 -16.58
CA SER A 187 -34.79 48.71 -15.79
C SER A 187 -34.23 48.31 -14.44
N VAL A 188 -34.44 49.18 -13.45
CA VAL A 188 -34.01 48.95 -12.07
C VAL A 188 -34.69 47.69 -11.48
N SER A 189 -35.95 47.43 -11.82
CA SER A 189 -36.68 46.26 -11.33
C SER A 189 -36.07 44.93 -11.80
N SER A 190 -35.64 44.84 -13.06
CA SER A 190 -34.97 43.64 -13.58
C SER A 190 -33.57 43.48 -12.99
N LEU A 191 -32.87 44.59 -12.74
CA LEU A 191 -31.54 44.59 -12.15
C LEU A 191 -31.53 44.02 -10.74
N PHE A 192 -32.48 44.42 -9.89
CA PHE A 192 -32.62 43.84 -8.55
C PHE A 192 -32.98 42.35 -8.59
N GLY A 193 -33.86 41.93 -9.51
CA GLY A 193 -34.20 40.52 -9.67
C GLY A 193 -32.97 39.65 -9.99
N VAL A 194 -32.17 40.07 -10.97
CA VAL A 194 -30.94 39.35 -11.34
C VAL A 194 -29.88 39.44 -10.24
N ALA A 195 -29.72 40.60 -9.60
CA ALA A 195 -28.75 40.80 -8.52
C ALA A 195 -29.01 39.86 -7.33
N ILE A 196 -30.27 39.63 -6.97
CA ILE A 196 -30.63 38.68 -5.90
C ILE A 196 -30.23 37.26 -6.29
N ILE A 197 -30.48 36.84 -7.53
CA ILE A 197 -30.10 35.50 -8.02
C ILE A 197 -28.59 35.31 -7.95
N VAL A 198 -27.83 36.32 -8.41
CA VAL A 198 -26.35 36.29 -8.37
C VAL A 198 -25.85 36.25 -6.93
N ALA A 199 -26.42 37.07 -6.04
CA ALA A 199 -26.06 37.06 -4.62
C ALA A 199 -26.29 35.68 -3.99
N VAL A 200 -27.42 35.03 -4.30
CA VAL A 200 -27.70 33.66 -3.84
C VAL A 200 -26.68 32.67 -4.38
N PHE A 201 -26.33 32.72 -5.66
CA PHE A 201 -25.32 31.83 -6.25
C PHE A 201 -23.93 32.02 -5.64
N ILE A 202 -23.52 33.26 -5.34
CA ILE A 202 -22.26 33.55 -4.65
C ILE A 202 -22.25 32.93 -3.24
N VAL A 203 -23.36 33.04 -2.50
CA VAL A 203 -23.48 32.43 -1.17
C VAL A 203 -23.42 30.90 -1.25
N PHE A 204 -24.11 30.29 -2.22
CA PHE A 204 -24.04 28.84 -2.43
C PHE A 204 -22.65 28.37 -2.84
N GLU A 205 -21.97 29.10 -3.73
CA GLU A 205 -20.58 28.82 -4.11
C GLU A 205 -19.68 28.86 -2.87
N PHE A 206 -19.84 29.88 -2.02
CA PHE A 206 -19.07 30.03 -0.79
C PHE A 206 -19.30 28.87 0.19
N ILE A 207 -20.54 28.43 0.37
CA ILE A 207 -20.89 27.28 1.23
C ILE A 207 -20.26 26.00 0.68
N LEU A 208 -20.36 25.74 -0.63
CA LEU A 208 -19.78 24.57 -1.26
C LEU A 208 -18.24 24.56 -1.16
N ARG A 209 -17.61 25.71 -1.37
CA ARG A 209 -16.16 25.89 -1.23
C ARG A 209 -15.71 25.59 0.19
N THR A 210 -16.37 26.18 1.18
CA THR A 210 -16.07 25.94 2.60
C THR A 210 -16.25 24.46 2.96
N SER A 211 -17.32 23.83 2.48
CA SER A 211 -17.55 22.40 2.70
C SER A 211 -16.43 21.55 2.09
N LYS A 212 -16.04 21.82 0.83
CA LYS A 212 -14.93 21.13 0.15
C LYS A 212 -13.64 21.27 0.95
N ASP A 213 -13.31 22.48 1.42
CA ASP A 213 -12.09 22.75 2.18
C ASP A 213 -12.10 22.00 3.52
N ILE A 214 -13.23 21.97 4.23
CA ILE A 214 -13.37 21.20 5.48
C ILE A 214 -13.19 19.71 5.23
N TYR A 215 -13.90 19.13 4.25
CA TYR A 215 -13.77 17.70 3.94
C TYR A 215 -12.35 17.34 3.55
N GLN A 216 -11.73 18.16 2.73
CA GLN A 216 -10.35 17.96 2.32
C GLN A 216 -9.38 18.04 3.51
N SER A 217 -9.61 18.96 4.45
CA SER A 217 -8.78 19.05 5.66
C SER A 217 -8.91 17.82 6.57
N ILE A 218 -10.10 17.21 6.64
CA ILE A 218 -10.35 15.99 7.42
C ILE A 218 -9.63 14.81 6.76
N THR A 219 -9.77 14.65 5.44
CA THR A 219 -9.09 13.59 4.69
C THR A 219 -7.57 13.74 4.76
N ALA A 220 -7.05 14.97 4.59
CA ALA A 220 -5.62 15.24 4.69
C ALA A 220 -5.05 14.84 6.06
N ARG A 221 -5.77 15.10 7.15
CA ARG A 221 -5.34 14.69 8.50
C ARG A 221 -5.34 13.17 8.68
N GLN A 222 -6.30 12.47 8.08
CA GLN A 222 -6.36 11.02 8.16
C GLN A 222 -5.21 10.38 7.38
N ASP A 223 -4.97 10.84 6.15
CA ASP A 223 -3.86 10.39 5.32
C ASP A 223 -2.50 10.70 6.00
N ASP A 224 -2.39 11.83 6.71
CA ASP A 224 -1.19 12.24 7.45
C ASP A 224 -0.78 11.20 8.52
N VAL A 225 -1.77 10.74 9.31
CA VAL A 225 -1.57 9.77 10.38
C VAL A 225 -1.22 8.39 9.83
N ASP A 226 -1.96 7.93 8.81
CA ASP A 226 -1.75 6.60 8.22
C ASP A 226 -0.35 6.49 7.58
N ILE A 227 0.10 7.56 6.92
CA ILE A 227 1.41 7.61 6.27
C ILE A 227 2.54 7.72 7.29
N ASP A 228 2.34 8.47 8.38
CA ASP A 228 3.30 8.54 9.47
C ASP A 228 3.48 7.19 10.17
N ILE A 229 2.38 6.45 10.41
CA ILE A 229 2.43 5.09 10.97
C ILE A 229 3.18 4.16 10.01
N ALA A 230 2.82 4.15 8.72
CA ALA A 230 3.45 3.29 7.73
C ALA A 230 4.96 3.59 7.58
N PHE A 231 5.34 4.86 7.59
CA PHE A 231 6.74 5.27 7.53
C PHE A 231 7.52 4.86 8.78
N LEU A 232 6.94 5.08 9.97
CA LEU A 232 7.56 4.75 11.24
C LEU A 232 7.73 3.24 11.40
N GLU A 233 6.72 2.45 11.01
CA GLU A 233 6.82 1.00 10.89
C GLU A 233 7.96 0.61 9.95
N ALA A 234 7.99 1.16 8.72
CA ALA A 234 9.05 0.85 7.75
C ALA A 234 10.46 1.16 8.29
N VAL A 235 10.62 2.26 9.03
CA VAL A 235 11.89 2.66 9.65
C VAL A 235 12.26 1.75 10.83
N LEU A 236 11.31 1.40 11.71
CA LEU A 236 11.56 0.49 12.84
C LEU A 236 11.91 -0.91 12.36
N TYR A 237 11.22 -1.42 11.34
CA TYR A 237 11.53 -2.70 10.72
C TYR A 237 12.84 -2.66 9.93
N SER A 238 13.20 -1.52 9.32
CA SER A 238 14.50 -1.34 8.63
C SER A 238 15.69 -1.25 9.59
N LYS A 239 15.52 -0.64 10.78
CA LYS A 239 16.57 -0.53 11.81
C LYS A 239 17.06 -1.90 12.29
N LYS A 240 16.17 -2.89 12.37
CA LYS A 240 16.52 -4.28 12.72
C LYS A 240 17.36 -5.00 11.65
N LYS A 241 17.45 -4.45 10.43
CA LYS A 241 18.14 -5.06 9.28
C LYS A 241 19.58 -4.58 9.05
N ASN A 242 19.90 -3.31 9.38
CA ASN A 242 21.16 -2.65 8.97
C ASN A 242 21.94 -1.93 10.10
N GLY A 243 21.58 -2.07 11.38
CA GLY A 243 22.33 -1.43 12.48
C GLY A 243 22.32 0.11 12.45
N ARG A 244 21.32 0.72 11.79
CA ARG A 244 21.22 2.19 11.66
C ARG A 244 20.99 2.85 13.03
N SER A 245 21.81 3.86 13.36
CA SER A 245 21.66 4.67 14.58
C SER A 245 20.28 5.33 14.64
N MET A 246 19.69 5.44 15.84
CA MET A 246 18.42 6.14 16.09
C MET A 246 18.41 7.56 15.50
N SER A 247 19.58 8.23 15.50
CA SER A 247 19.75 9.56 14.95
C SER A 247 19.54 9.61 13.42
N SER A 248 19.97 8.58 12.68
CA SER A 248 19.80 8.53 11.22
C SER A 248 18.35 8.29 10.78
N ALA A 249 17.60 7.52 11.56
CA ALA A 249 16.16 7.32 11.37
C ALA A 249 15.37 8.62 11.64
N PHE A 250 15.76 9.35 12.69
CA PHE A 250 15.15 10.64 13.03
C PHE A 250 15.40 11.70 11.95
N VAL A 251 16.61 11.76 11.39
CA VAL A 251 16.93 12.66 10.25
C VAL A 251 16.07 12.33 9.03
N LEU A 252 15.93 11.04 8.68
CA LEU A 252 15.11 10.63 7.55
C LEU A 252 13.62 10.92 7.77
N TRP A 253 13.11 10.75 9.00
CA TRP A 253 11.75 11.14 9.36
C TRP A 253 11.54 12.65 9.21
N ASN A 254 12.49 13.47 9.69
CA ASN A 254 12.41 14.92 9.56
C ASN A 254 12.46 15.38 8.10
N GLU A 255 13.32 14.79 7.27
CA GLU A 255 13.34 15.06 5.83
C GLU A 255 12.04 14.61 5.14
N PHE A 256 11.49 13.45 5.54
CA PHE A 256 10.21 12.96 5.04
C PHE A 256 9.06 13.92 5.40
N GLN A 257 8.98 14.41 6.64
CA GLN A 257 7.97 15.37 7.08
C GLN A 257 8.00 16.68 6.27
N LYS A 258 9.18 17.10 5.79
CA LYS A 258 9.31 18.30 4.93
C LYS A 258 8.72 18.09 3.53
N ILE A 259 8.94 16.92 2.92
CA ILE A 259 8.50 16.63 1.55
C ILE A 259 7.06 16.08 1.48
N LYS A 260 6.59 15.42 2.55
CA LYS A 260 5.26 14.81 2.67
C LYS A 260 4.12 15.77 2.31
N PRO A 261 4.00 16.98 2.87
CA PRO A 261 2.90 17.89 2.53
C PRO A 261 2.92 18.35 1.07
N VAL A 262 4.11 18.44 0.45
CA VAL A 262 4.24 18.77 -0.97
C VAL A 262 3.74 17.62 -1.85
N LEU A 263 4.06 16.38 -1.49
CA LEU A 263 3.67 15.19 -2.25
C LEU A 263 2.18 14.85 -2.08
N LEU A 264 1.65 14.92 -0.86
CA LEU A 264 0.30 14.45 -0.56
C LEU A 264 -0.77 15.51 -0.83
N ASN A 265 -0.63 16.69 -0.24
CA ASN A 265 -1.71 17.68 -0.32
C ASN A 265 -1.75 18.38 -1.68
N SER A 266 -0.60 18.62 -2.32
CA SER A 266 -0.59 19.37 -3.58
C SER A 266 -0.87 18.51 -4.81
N ILE A 267 -0.33 17.29 -4.88
CA ILE A 267 -0.40 16.48 -6.12
C ILE A 267 -1.78 15.83 -6.27
N PHE A 268 -2.30 15.21 -5.19
CA PHE A 268 -3.62 14.56 -5.25
C PHE A 268 -4.74 15.57 -5.49
N GLN A 269 -4.68 16.74 -4.86
CA GLN A 269 -5.65 17.82 -5.08
C GLN A 269 -5.59 18.33 -6.53
N ARG A 270 -4.39 18.62 -7.05
CA ARG A 270 -4.23 19.06 -8.45
C ARG A 270 -4.77 18.01 -9.43
N ILE A 271 -4.50 16.72 -9.19
CA ILE A 271 -5.05 15.63 -10.03
C ILE A 271 -6.56 15.59 -9.99
N ALA A 272 -7.18 15.77 -8.82
CA ALA A 272 -8.63 15.79 -8.67
C ALA A 272 -9.28 17.02 -9.33
N ASP A 273 -8.57 18.14 -9.39
CA ASP A 273 -9.07 19.39 -9.98
C ASP A 273 -8.88 19.46 -11.52
N ILE A 274 -7.95 18.70 -12.12
CA ILE A 274 -7.70 18.69 -13.58
C ILE A 274 -8.97 18.44 -14.42
N PRO A 275 -9.81 17.43 -14.14
CA PRO A 275 -11.03 17.19 -14.93
C PRO A 275 -11.99 18.38 -14.90
N ILE A 276 -12.13 19.03 -13.73
CA ILE A 276 -12.96 20.22 -13.58
C ILE A 276 -12.36 21.39 -14.36
N PHE A 277 -11.04 21.57 -14.31
CA PHE A 277 -10.36 22.61 -15.07
C PHE A 277 -10.56 22.47 -16.59
N ILE A 278 -10.53 21.24 -17.11
CA ILE A 278 -10.84 20.97 -18.53
C ILE A 278 -12.27 21.40 -18.88
N ILE A 279 -13.24 21.08 -18.03
CA ILE A 279 -14.63 21.52 -18.22
C ILE A 279 -14.72 23.05 -18.25
N PHE A 280 -14.02 23.72 -17.34
CA PHE A 280 -13.98 25.18 -17.27
C PHE A 280 -13.38 25.81 -18.55
N LEU A 281 -12.28 25.24 -19.07
CA LEU A 281 -11.70 25.66 -20.35
C LEU A 281 -12.68 25.51 -21.52
N ILE A 282 -13.42 24.40 -21.59
CA ILE A 282 -14.43 24.19 -22.63
C ILE A 282 -15.50 25.29 -22.57
N VAL A 283 -16.00 25.61 -21.38
CA VAL A 283 -17.02 26.64 -21.22
C VAL A 283 -16.51 28.03 -21.60
N ILE A 284 -15.28 28.39 -21.22
CA ILE A 284 -14.66 29.64 -21.65
C ILE A 284 -14.49 29.68 -23.16
N TYR A 285 -13.99 28.61 -23.78
CA TYR A 285 -13.80 28.56 -25.22
C TYR A 285 -15.12 28.77 -25.99
N VAL A 286 -16.22 28.17 -25.52
CA VAL A 286 -17.54 28.33 -26.14
C VAL A 286 -18.06 29.78 -26.02
N ASN A 287 -17.80 30.48 -24.92
CA ASN A 287 -18.34 31.83 -24.69
C ASN A 287 -17.42 32.97 -25.16
N LEU A 288 -16.10 32.83 -25.01
CA LEU A 288 -15.09 33.87 -25.30
C LEU A 288 -14.13 33.51 -26.45
N GLY A 289 -14.22 32.31 -27.02
CA GLY A 289 -13.35 31.87 -28.13
C GLY A 289 -11.88 31.74 -27.74
N LEU A 290 -10.99 32.42 -28.47
CA LEU A 290 -9.53 32.32 -28.33
C LEU A 290 -8.98 32.87 -27.01
N VAL A 291 -9.78 33.62 -26.24
CA VAL A 291 -9.37 34.16 -24.93
C VAL A 291 -9.01 33.03 -23.93
N VAL A 292 -9.43 31.79 -24.20
CA VAL A 292 -9.07 30.61 -23.41
C VAL A 292 -7.56 30.35 -23.33
N ILE A 293 -6.75 30.87 -24.27
CA ILE A 293 -5.28 30.74 -24.26
C ILE A 293 -4.69 31.36 -22.99
N VAL A 294 -5.30 32.40 -22.43
CA VAL A 294 -4.83 33.08 -21.21
C VAL A 294 -4.82 32.15 -19.99
N PRO A 295 -5.93 31.51 -19.58
CA PRO A 295 -5.91 30.55 -18.46
C PRO A 295 -5.05 29.31 -18.75
N VAL A 296 -4.93 28.86 -20.00
CA VAL A 296 -4.04 27.73 -20.36
C VAL A 296 -2.58 28.08 -20.13
N THR A 297 -2.14 29.24 -20.61
CA THR A 297 -0.74 29.69 -20.42
C THR A 297 -0.42 29.93 -18.95
N MET A 298 -1.34 30.56 -18.19
CA MET A 298 -1.24 30.68 -16.73
C MET A 298 -1.09 29.33 -16.03
N PHE A 299 -1.87 28.32 -16.42
CA PHE A 299 -1.79 26.98 -15.85
C PHE A 299 -0.43 26.32 -16.13
N ILE A 300 0.09 26.43 -17.35
CA ILE A 300 1.42 25.92 -17.70
C ILE A 300 2.51 26.61 -16.88
N VAL A 301 2.45 27.94 -16.75
CA VAL A 301 3.41 28.71 -15.93
C VAL A 301 3.33 28.32 -14.46
N SER A 302 2.14 28.05 -13.91
CA SER A 302 1.98 27.62 -12.53
C SER A 302 2.52 26.22 -12.23
N ILE A 303 2.71 25.39 -13.26
CA ILE A 303 3.28 24.03 -13.12
C ILE A 303 4.81 24.07 -13.12
N ILE A 304 5.41 25.01 -13.85
CA ILE A 304 6.85 25.23 -13.94
C ILE A 304 7.37 25.86 -12.64
#